data_AF-A0A6P4DUK6-F1
#
_entry.id   AF-A0A6P4DUK6-F1
#
_cell.length_a   1.000
_cell.length_b   1.000
_cell.length_c   1.000
_cell.angle_alpha   90.00
_cell.angle_beta   90.00
_cell.angle_gamma   90.00
#
_symmetry.space_group_name_H-M   'P 1'
#
loop_
_entity.id
_entity.type
_entity.pdbx_description
1 polymer ?
#
loop_
_entity_poly.entity_id
_entity_poly.type
_entity_poly.pdbx_seq_one_letter_code
_entity_poly.pdbx_strand_id
1 'polypeptide(L)'
;MGDSSDEEYLGTEWLPYRERPEWVDVEPLAQEDGANPVVSIAYSQKFREVFDYMRAVIASGEKSQRALDLTTDALRLNPANYTVWQYRRDILRDLKADLNAELDYLSEVIGQNSKNYQVWHHRRVIVEMLNDPSNELELTENALVNDGDAKNYHAWQHRQWAIRTFKLFDDELNFVDRLICEDQRNNSAWNQRFFVIKHFGFTPDLVQRELSYTMNRIRIIKNNESAWNYLVGVIRQGENGKGQLNSYPEVVQFVEEIYQSGNRSPYLLAFLIDLYQEQALQLKHGDSEQLARKVYGLCDEMASKHDTIRRKYWQYVANHLKNQLSKVETKQQQQ
;
A
#
# COMPACT_ATOMS: atom_id res chain seq x y z
N MET A 1 -13.25 -9.64 -32.42
CA MET A 1 -12.00 -9.01 -32.88
C MET A 1 -11.40 -8.29 -31.70
N GLY A 2 -10.15 -8.65 -31.36
CA GLY A 2 -9.36 -8.01 -30.31
C GLY A 2 -9.32 -8.79 -28.99
N ASP A 3 -8.56 -9.88 -28.93
CA ASP A 3 -7.74 -10.18 -27.76
C ASP A 3 -6.41 -10.77 -28.24
N SER A 4 -5.55 -9.84 -28.64
CA SER A 4 -4.19 -10.05 -29.10
C SER A 4 -3.29 -9.92 -27.88
N SER A 5 -3.31 -10.91 -27.01
CA SER A 5 -2.31 -11.07 -25.93
C SER A 5 -1.52 -12.37 -26.07
N ASP A 6 -1.92 -13.26 -26.99
CA ASP A 6 -1.26 -14.56 -27.22
C ASP A 6 -0.09 -14.51 -28.23
N GLU A 7 0.07 -13.44 -29.02
CA GLU A 7 0.96 -13.45 -30.21
C GLU A 7 2.32 -12.74 -30.06
N GLU A 8 2.59 -12.01 -28.97
CA GLU A 8 3.62 -10.95 -29.03
C GLU A 8 5.01 -11.24 -28.43
N TYR A 9 5.37 -12.50 -28.11
CA TYR A 9 6.76 -12.81 -27.68
C TYR A 9 7.33 -14.10 -28.31
N LEU A 10 8.05 -13.89 -29.44
CA LEU A 10 9.23 -14.63 -29.94
C LEU A 10 9.06 -16.08 -30.46
N GLY A 11 8.85 -16.20 -31.78
CA GLY A 11 9.77 -16.88 -32.70
C GLY A 11 9.82 -18.42 -32.77
N THR A 12 9.23 -19.16 -31.84
CA THR A 12 9.08 -20.62 -31.93
C THR A 12 7.61 -20.99 -31.91
N GLU A 13 7.16 -21.67 -32.95
CA GLU A 13 5.83 -22.26 -33.04
C GLU A 13 5.58 -23.11 -31.78
N TRP A 14 4.52 -22.80 -31.02
CA TRP A 14 4.18 -23.56 -29.82
C TRP A 14 3.85 -25.00 -30.22
N LEU A 15 4.67 -25.96 -29.79
CA LEU A 15 4.43 -27.38 -30.00
C LEU A 15 3.46 -27.92 -28.93
N PRO A 16 2.29 -28.45 -29.31
CA PRO A 16 1.34 -29.11 -28.40
C PRO A 16 2.03 -30.15 -27.52
N TYR A 17 1.67 -30.22 -26.24
CA TYR A 17 2.28 -31.16 -25.28
C TYR A 17 2.07 -32.62 -25.70
N ARG A 18 0.93 -32.94 -26.32
CA ARG A 18 0.65 -34.28 -26.87
C ARG A 18 1.58 -34.71 -28.01
N GLU A 19 2.27 -33.77 -28.64
CA GLU A 19 3.19 -33.99 -29.77
C GLU A 19 4.66 -33.99 -29.31
N ARG A 20 4.91 -33.73 -28.02
CA ARG A 20 6.26 -33.72 -27.43
C ARG A 20 6.68 -35.14 -27.02
N PRO A 21 7.79 -35.68 -27.54
CA PRO A 21 8.24 -37.04 -27.21
C PRO A 21 8.42 -37.30 -25.71
N GLU A 22 8.84 -36.28 -24.96
CA GLU A 22 9.07 -36.33 -23.53
C GLU A 22 7.78 -36.27 -22.67
N TRP A 23 6.60 -36.25 -23.29
CA TRP A 23 5.29 -36.24 -22.62
C TRP A 23 4.39 -37.42 -22.99
N VAL A 24 4.89 -38.37 -23.80
CA VAL A 24 4.13 -39.54 -24.29
C VAL A 24 3.69 -40.47 -23.15
N ASP A 25 4.41 -40.47 -22.03
CA ASP A 25 4.10 -41.27 -20.84
C ASP A 25 3.03 -40.64 -19.93
N VAL A 26 2.57 -39.42 -20.23
CA VAL A 26 1.57 -38.69 -19.43
C VAL A 26 0.25 -38.61 -20.19
N GLU A 27 -0.79 -39.21 -19.62
CA GLU A 27 -2.17 -39.05 -20.10
C GLU A 27 -2.75 -37.71 -19.58
N PRO A 28 -3.18 -36.78 -20.45
CA PRO A 28 -3.72 -35.50 -20.02
C PRO A 28 -5.03 -35.66 -19.25
N LEU A 29 -5.20 -34.91 -18.16
CA LEU A 29 -6.38 -34.99 -17.29
C LEU A 29 -7.31 -33.80 -17.52
N ALA A 30 -8.47 -34.05 -18.12
CA ALA A 30 -9.47 -33.01 -18.43
C ALA A 30 -10.02 -32.31 -17.17
N GLN A 31 -10.48 -31.07 -17.33
CA GLN A 31 -11.22 -30.38 -16.28
C GLN A 31 -12.65 -30.93 -16.17
N GLU A 32 -13.04 -31.37 -14.97
CA GLU A 32 -14.37 -31.89 -14.68
C GLU A 32 -15.32 -30.79 -14.16
N ASP A 33 -16.02 -30.10 -15.07
CA ASP A 33 -17.00 -29.05 -14.71
C ASP A 33 -18.44 -29.59 -14.53
N GLY A 34 -18.62 -30.91 -14.64
CA GLY A 34 -19.91 -31.59 -14.50
C GLY A 34 -20.84 -31.44 -15.70
N ALA A 35 -22.03 -32.05 -15.63
CA ALA A 35 -22.98 -32.13 -16.75
C ALA A 35 -23.63 -30.79 -17.12
N ASN A 36 -23.70 -29.83 -16.19
CA ASN A 36 -24.30 -28.51 -16.39
C ASN A 36 -23.33 -27.44 -15.88
N PRO A 37 -22.26 -27.14 -16.63
CA PRO A 37 -21.21 -26.24 -16.17
C PRO A 37 -21.74 -24.81 -16.04
N VAL A 38 -21.36 -24.13 -14.96
CA VAL A 38 -21.66 -22.71 -14.71
C VAL A 38 -20.38 -21.90 -14.84
N VAL A 39 -20.50 -20.63 -15.27
CA VAL A 39 -19.35 -19.73 -15.53
C VAL A 39 -18.24 -20.38 -16.38
N SER A 40 -18.64 -21.27 -17.30
CA SER A 40 -17.71 -21.99 -18.16
C SER A 40 -16.94 -21.03 -19.05
N ILE A 41 -15.63 -21.20 -19.07
CA ILE A 41 -14.73 -20.37 -19.88
C ILE A 41 -14.45 -21.13 -21.18
N ALA A 42 -14.65 -20.46 -22.31
CA ALA A 42 -14.30 -20.99 -23.62
C ALA A 42 -12.78 -20.91 -23.85
N TYR A 43 -12.03 -21.81 -23.21
CA TYR A 43 -10.56 -21.83 -23.29
C TYR A 43 -10.05 -22.07 -24.72
N SER A 44 -8.93 -21.42 -25.06
CA SER A 44 -8.15 -21.76 -26.26
C SER A 44 -7.62 -23.18 -26.18
N GLN A 45 -7.25 -23.77 -27.32
CA GLN A 45 -6.66 -25.11 -27.37
C GLN A 45 -5.39 -25.19 -26.51
N LYS A 46 -4.50 -24.20 -26.66
CA LYS A 46 -3.26 -24.09 -25.88
C LYS A 46 -3.53 -24.05 -24.38
N PHE A 47 -4.48 -23.23 -23.94
CA PHE A 47 -4.82 -23.13 -22.53
C PHE A 47 -5.33 -24.47 -21.99
N ARG A 48 -6.27 -25.10 -22.70
CA ARG A 48 -6.85 -26.38 -22.29
C ARG A 48 -5.79 -27.45 -22.16
N GLU A 49 -4.95 -27.60 -23.18
CA GLU A 49 -3.92 -28.63 -23.21
C GLU A 49 -2.88 -28.46 -22.10
N VAL A 50 -2.34 -27.24 -21.92
CA VAL A 50 -1.38 -26.97 -20.83
C VAL A 50 -2.00 -27.30 -19.47
N PHE A 51 -3.25 -26.90 -19.24
CA PHE A 51 -3.91 -27.17 -17.96
C PHE A 51 -4.35 -28.63 -17.77
N ASP A 52 -4.60 -29.39 -18.86
CA ASP A 52 -4.86 -30.83 -18.78
C ASP A 52 -3.59 -31.59 -18.35
N TYR A 53 -2.44 -31.24 -18.92
CA TYR A 53 -1.14 -31.78 -18.50
C TYR A 53 -0.77 -31.35 -17.08
N MET A 54 -1.03 -30.08 -16.70
CA MET A 54 -0.81 -29.63 -15.32
C MET A 54 -1.63 -30.45 -14.32
N ARG A 55 -2.89 -30.74 -14.62
CA ARG A 55 -3.74 -31.58 -13.78
C ARG A 55 -3.18 -33.00 -13.65
N ALA A 56 -2.72 -33.60 -14.75
CA ALA A 56 -2.13 -34.94 -14.74
C ALA A 56 -0.84 -35.02 -13.89
N VAL A 57 0.05 -34.03 -14.05
CA VAL A 57 1.29 -33.92 -13.27
C VAL A 57 1.00 -33.70 -11.79
N ILE A 58 0.04 -32.82 -11.46
CA ILE A 58 -0.37 -32.59 -10.07
C ILE A 58 -0.95 -33.88 -9.46
N ALA A 59 -1.81 -34.59 -10.19
CA ALA A 59 -2.45 -35.82 -9.72
C ALA A 59 -1.47 -36.97 -9.47
N SER A 60 -0.44 -37.11 -10.32
CA SER A 60 0.63 -38.11 -10.16
C SER A 60 1.66 -37.74 -9.09
N GLY A 61 1.74 -36.47 -8.69
CA GLY A 61 2.73 -35.97 -7.74
C GLY A 61 4.13 -35.81 -8.33
N GLU A 62 4.28 -35.79 -9.66
CA GLU A 62 5.58 -35.70 -10.34
C GLU A 62 6.34 -34.39 -10.03
N LYS A 63 7.54 -34.53 -9.47
CA LYS A 63 8.48 -33.43 -9.20
C LYS A 63 9.72 -33.54 -10.09
N SER A 64 9.57 -33.16 -11.35
CA SER A 64 10.63 -33.26 -12.37
C SER A 64 10.95 -31.90 -13.00
N GLN A 65 12.05 -31.83 -13.76
CA GLN A 65 12.39 -30.63 -14.52
C GLN A 65 11.32 -30.30 -15.58
N ARG A 66 10.80 -31.30 -16.31
CA ARG A 66 9.72 -31.08 -17.29
C ARG A 66 8.43 -30.56 -16.62
N ALA A 67 8.13 -31.01 -15.40
CA ALA A 67 7.00 -30.49 -14.62
C ALA A 67 7.24 -29.03 -14.21
N LEU A 68 8.47 -28.66 -13.84
CA LEU A 68 8.85 -27.28 -13.56
C LEU A 68 8.65 -26.38 -14.80
N ASP A 69 9.09 -26.85 -15.96
CA ASP A 69 8.95 -26.12 -17.23
C ASP A 69 7.47 -25.98 -17.63
N LEU A 70 6.66 -27.02 -17.44
CA LEU A 70 5.21 -26.97 -17.64
C LEU A 70 4.55 -25.91 -16.73
N THR A 71 4.99 -25.77 -15.47
CA THR A 71 4.45 -24.70 -14.61
C THR A 71 4.75 -23.31 -15.16
N THR A 72 5.88 -23.11 -15.86
CA THR A 72 6.20 -21.84 -16.52
C THR A 72 5.16 -21.52 -17.61
N ASP A 73 4.84 -22.48 -18.47
CA ASP A 73 3.81 -22.29 -19.51
C ASP A 73 2.43 -22.02 -18.92
N ALA A 74 2.05 -22.76 -17.86
CA ALA A 74 0.77 -22.58 -17.19
C ALA A 74 0.65 -21.20 -16.51
N LEU A 75 1.74 -20.70 -15.93
CA LEU A 75 1.78 -19.38 -15.28
C LEU A 75 1.86 -18.22 -16.27
N ARG A 76 2.41 -18.43 -17.47
CA ARG A 76 2.28 -17.47 -18.57
C ARG A 76 0.83 -17.30 -19.00
N LEU A 77 0.07 -18.40 -19.05
CA LEU A 77 -1.35 -18.38 -19.43
C LEU A 77 -2.27 -17.86 -18.32
N ASN A 78 -1.95 -18.14 -17.05
CA ASN A 78 -2.70 -17.64 -15.91
C ASN A 78 -1.78 -17.44 -14.69
N PRO A 79 -1.16 -16.26 -14.57
CA PRO A 79 -0.25 -15.96 -13.45
C PRO A 79 -0.98 -15.85 -12.10
N ALA A 80 -2.33 -15.77 -12.10
CA ALA A 80 -3.12 -15.75 -10.87
C ALA A 80 -3.44 -17.15 -10.33
N ASN A 81 -3.07 -18.23 -11.03
CA ASN A 81 -3.33 -19.59 -10.57
C ASN A 81 -2.40 -19.98 -9.41
N TYR A 82 -2.90 -19.80 -8.19
CA TYR A 82 -2.13 -20.06 -6.96
C TYR A 82 -1.77 -21.53 -6.76
N THR A 83 -2.55 -22.48 -7.32
CA THR A 83 -2.26 -23.92 -7.24
C THR A 83 -0.99 -24.23 -8.01
N VAL A 84 -0.82 -23.66 -9.21
CA VAL A 84 0.39 -23.85 -10.01
C VAL A 84 1.61 -23.25 -9.30
N TRP A 85 1.49 -22.05 -8.72
CA TRP A 85 2.58 -21.45 -7.93
C TRP A 85 2.98 -22.29 -6.71
N GLN A 86 2.01 -22.84 -5.99
CA GLN A 86 2.29 -23.74 -4.87
C GLN A 86 3.03 -24.99 -5.35
N TYR A 87 2.54 -25.62 -6.42
CA TYR A 87 3.15 -26.83 -6.96
C TYR A 87 4.56 -26.56 -7.50
N ARG A 88 4.79 -25.41 -8.14
CA ARG A 88 6.11 -24.93 -8.58
C ARG A 88 7.08 -24.84 -7.41
N ARG A 89 6.69 -24.25 -6.28
CA ARG A 89 7.53 -24.20 -5.06
C ARG A 89 7.89 -25.59 -4.55
N ASP A 90 6.94 -26.51 -4.57
CA ASP A 90 7.20 -27.88 -4.15
C ASP A 90 8.21 -28.57 -5.08
N ILE A 91 8.11 -28.36 -6.40
CA ILE A 91 9.10 -28.88 -7.38
C ILE A 91 10.48 -28.26 -7.14
N LEU A 92 10.57 -26.93 -6.98
CA LEU A 92 11.84 -26.23 -6.74
C LEU A 92 12.57 -26.79 -5.51
N ARG A 93 11.83 -27.09 -4.43
CA ARG A 93 12.39 -27.69 -3.21
C ARG A 93 12.87 -29.12 -3.43
N ASP A 94 12.06 -29.95 -4.09
CA ASP A 94 12.37 -31.36 -4.30
C ASP A 94 13.60 -31.54 -5.20
N LEU A 95 13.67 -30.75 -6.29
CA LEU A 95 14.80 -30.73 -7.20
C LEU A 95 16.05 -30.05 -6.63
N LYS A 96 15.93 -29.33 -5.51
CA LYS A 96 16.98 -28.43 -4.99
C LYS A 96 17.49 -27.49 -6.09
N ALA A 97 16.54 -26.92 -6.84
CA ALA A 97 16.82 -26.05 -7.97
C ALA A 97 17.60 -24.79 -7.55
N ASP A 98 18.30 -24.18 -8.50
CA ASP A 98 18.95 -22.89 -8.28
C ASP A 98 17.89 -21.79 -8.11
N LEU A 99 17.76 -21.30 -6.88
CA LEU A 99 16.77 -20.28 -6.53
C LEU A 99 17.16 -18.89 -7.05
N ASN A 100 18.42 -18.64 -7.42
CA ASN A 100 18.80 -17.37 -8.05
C ASN A 100 18.23 -17.29 -9.47
N ALA A 101 18.32 -18.38 -10.24
CA ALA A 101 17.67 -18.47 -11.55
C ALA A 101 16.14 -18.27 -11.45
N GLU A 102 15.51 -18.74 -10.36
CA GLU A 102 14.09 -18.47 -10.10
C GLU A 102 13.81 -16.99 -9.78
N LEU A 103 14.71 -16.30 -9.09
CA LEU A 103 14.60 -14.85 -8.86
C LEU A 103 14.73 -14.05 -10.16
N ASP A 104 15.61 -14.48 -11.08
CA ASP A 104 15.75 -13.86 -12.40
C ASP A 104 14.44 -14.00 -13.19
N TYR A 105 13.90 -15.22 -13.27
CA TYR A 105 12.57 -15.47 -13.85
C TYR A 105 11.49 -14.59 -13.23
N LEU A 106 11.46 -14.46 -11.90
CA LEU A 106 10.44 -13.65 -11.22
C LEU A 106 10.58 -12.16 -11.49
N SER A 107 11.79 -11.66 -11.72
CA SER A 107 12.01 -10.26 -12.07
C SER A 107 11.31 -9.92 -13.39
N GLU A 108 11.40 -10.82 -14.37
CA GLU A 108 10.66 -10.69 -15.65
C GLU A 108 9.15 -10.79 -15.45
N VAL A 109 8.68 -11.78 -14.69
CA VAL A 109 7.24 -12.00 -14.45
C VAL A 109 6.61 -10.82 -13.71
N ILE A 110 7.30 -10.22 -12.73
CA ILE A 110 6.82 -9.03 -12.01
C ILE A 110 6.70 -7.84 -12.97
N GLY A 111 7.66 -7.62 -13.86
CA GLY A 111 7.59 -6.54 -14.84
C GLY A 111 6.35 -6.62 -15.72
N GLN A 112 5.91 -7.83 -16.05
CA GLN A 112 4.69 -8.07 -16.84
C GLN A 112 3.40 -8.12 -16.01
N ASN A 113 3.49 -8.53 -14.73
CA ASN A 113 2.35 -8.86 -13.88
C ASN A 113 2.43 -8.17 -12.50
N SER A 114 2.79 -6.90 -12.47
CA SER A 114 3.12 -6.15 -11.25
C SER A 114 1.97 -5.99 -10.25
N LYS A 115 0.73 -6.29 -10.66
CA LYS A 115 -0.49 -6.23 -9.82
C LYS A 115 -1.03 -7.62 -9.43
N ASN A 116 -0.18 -8.64 -9.49
CA ASN A 116 -0.54 -10.02 -9.18
C ASN A 116 -0.05 -10.45 -7.78
N TYR A 117 -0.97 -10.87 -6.90
CA TYR A 117 -0.64 -11.30 -5.54
C TYR A 117 0.32 -12.48 -5.49
N GLN A 118 0.12 -13.47 -6.36
CA GLN A 118 0.86 -14.73 -6.33
C GLN A 118 2.33 -14.53 -6.72
N VAL A 119 2.60 -13.66 -7.69
CA VAL A 119 3.97 -13.36 -8.15
C VAL A 119 4.79 -12.72 -7.01
N TRP A 120 4.25 -11.68 -6.36
CA TRP A 120 4.92 -11.03 -5.22
C TRP A 120 5.07 -11.98 -4.03
N HIS A 121 4.05 -12.78 -3.73
CA HIS A 121 4.14 -13.78 -2.67
C HIS A 121 5.20 -14.84 -2.98
N HIS A 122 5.27 -15.32 -4.22
CA HIS A 122 6.26 -16.31 -4.63
C HIS A 122 7.67 -15.75 -4.53
N ARG A 123 7.92 -14.51 -5.00
CA ARG A 123 9.21 -13.85 -4.81
C ARG A 123 9.62 -13.78 -3.34
N ARG A 124 8.70 -13.36 -2.47
CA ARG A 124 8.94 -13.35 -1.03
C ARG A 124 9.37 -14.74 -0.51
N VAL A 125 8.66 -15.81 -0.89
CA VAL A 125 9.00 -17.17 -0.44
C VAL A 125 10.38 -17.60 -0.93
N ILE A 126 10.76 -17.29 -2.18
CA ILE A 126 12.08 -17.61 -2.71
C ILE A 126 13.19 -16.87 -1.95
N VAL A 127 12.98 -15.58 -1.66
CA VAL A 127 13.91 -14.79 -0.84
C VAL A 127 14.01 -15.32 0.59
N GLU A 128 12.90 -15.76 1.20
CA GLU A 128 12.90 -16.40 2.52
C GLU A 128 13.66 -17.74 2.49
N MET A 129 13.56 -18.51 1.39
CA MET A 129 14.30 -19.77 1.21
C MET A 129 15.80 -19.55 1.03
N LEU A 130 16.20 -18.50 0.31
CA LEU A 130 17.60 -18.09 0.12
C LEU A 130 18.17 -17.38 1.36
N ASN A 131 17.32 -16.72 2.14
CA ASN A 131 17.69 -15.77 3.19
C ASN A 131 18.65 -14.66 2.67
N ASP A 132 18.40 -14.19 1.44
CA ASP A 132 19.21 -13.17 0.76
C ASP A 132 18.34 -12.04 0.19
N PRO A 133 18.36 -10.83 0.79
CA PRO A 133 17.54 -9.71 0.36
C PRO A 133 18.23 -8.76 -0.63
N SER A 134 19.42 -9.11 -1.14
CA SER A 134 20.32 -8.17 -1.82
C SER A 134 19.69 -7.40 -2.98
N ASN A 135 18.74 -8.00 -3.69
CA ASN A 135 18.10 -7.42 -4.88
C ASN A 135 16.73 -6.79 -4.60
N GLU A 136 16.21 -6.85 -3.37
CA GLU A 136 14.81 -6.52 -3.10
C GLU A 136 14.51 -5.02 -3.06
N LEU A 137 15.48 -4.21 -2.62
CA LEU A 137 15.35 -2.75 -2.65
C LEU A 137 15.44 -2.22 -4.10
N GLU A 138 16.33 -2.78 -4.92
CA GLU A 138 16.45 -2.42 -6.33
C GLU A 138 15.21 -2.83 -7.13
N LEU A 139 14.73 -4.07 -6.94
CA LEU A 139 13.50 -4.53 -7.59
C LEU A 139 12.31 -3.63 -7.25
N THR A 140 12.10 -3.34 -5.96
CA THR A 140 10.95 -2.52 -5.56
C THR A 140 11.11 -1.07 -6.00
N GLU A 141 12.33 -0.56 -6.09
CA GLU A 141 12.60 0.74 -6.73
C GLU A 141 12.25 0.72 -8.21
N ASN A 142 12.67 -0.30 -8.97
CA ASN A 142 12.32 -0.44 -10.39
C ASN A 142 10.80 -0.45 -10.58
N ALA A 143 10.07 -1.23 -9.77
CA ALA A 143 8.61 -1.31 -9.83
C ALA A 143 7.90 0.02 -9.48
N LEU A 144 8.50 0.84 -8.61
CA LEU A 144 7.90 2.10 -8.14
C LEU A 144 8.30 3.31 -8.99
N VAL A 145 9.50 3.30 -9.58
CA VAL A 145 10.08 4.45 -10.29
C VAL A 145 10.11 4.20 -11.79
N ASN A 146 10.74 3.10 -12.21
CA ASN A 146 11.04 2.84 -13.62
C ASN A 146 9.82 2.33 -14.38
N ASP A 147 8.98 1.52 -13.74
CA ASP A 147 7.75 1.00 -14.34
C ASP A 147 6.59 2.02 -14.29
N GLY A 148 6.81 3.19 -13.68
CA GLY A 148 5.85 4.29 -13.64
C GLY A 148 4.66 4.10 -12.68
N ASP A 149 4.63 3.06 -11.85
CA ASP A 149 3.59 2.83 -10.84
C ASP A 149 4.09 3.09 -9.41
N ALA A 150 4.38 4.36 -9.11
CA ALA A 150 4.85 4.83 -7.80
C ALA A 150 3.88 4.57 -6.63
N LYS A 151 2.68 4.06 -6.94
CA LYS A 151 1.63 3.71 -5.97
C LYS A 151 1.31 2.21 -5.98
N ASN A 152 2.12 1.38 -6.62
CA ASN A 152 1.96 -0.06 -6.62
C ASN A 152 1.97 -0.59 -5.18
N TYR A 153 0.81 -1.06 -4.72
CA TYR A 153 0.60 -1.48 -3.35
C TYR A 153 1.44 -2.73 -2.99
N HIS A 154 1.60 -3.64 -3.95
CA HIS A 154 2.37 -4.86 -3.73
C HIS A 154 3.86 -4.56 -3.60
N ALA A 155 4.40 -3.67 -4.45
CA ALA A 155 5.80 -3.25 -4.36
C ALA A 155 6.09 -2.57 -3.01
N TRP A 156 5.22 -1.65 -2.56
CA TRP A 156 5.37 -1.02 -1.25
C TRP A 156 5.26 -2.03 -0.09
N GLN A 157 4.28 -2.95 -0.15
CA GLN A 157 4.11 -3.99 0.86
C GLN A 157 5.33 -4.92 0.94
N HIS A 158 5.85 -5.31 -0.22
CA HIS A 158 7.03 -6.16 -0.34
C HIS A 158 8.29 -5.45 0.17
N ARG A 159 8.48 -4.18 -0.20
CA ARG A 159 9.58 -3.34 0.30
C ARG A 159 9.58 -3.23 1.82
N GLN A 160 8.42 -2.94 2.44
CA GLN A 160 8.31 -2.92 3.91
C GLN A 160 8.61 -4.27 4.55
N TRP A 161 8.17 -5.37 3.94
CA TRP A 161 8.51 -6.70 4.42
C TRP A 161 10.02 -6.94 4.38
N ALA A 162 10.68 -6.68 3.25
CA ALA A 162 12.12 -6.88 3.10
C ALA A 162 12.90 -6.02 4.10
N ILE A 163 12.60 -4.73 4.18
CA ILE A 163 13.24 -3.78 5.12
C ILE A 163 13.10 -4.27 6.56
N ARG A 164 11.90 -4.66 6.98
CA ARG A 164 11.67 -5.10 8.36
C ARG A 164 12.34 -6.44 8.68
N THR A 165 12.25 -7.40 7.76
CA THR A 165 12.77 -8.76 7.97
C THR A 165 14.30 -8.76 8.03
N PHE A 166 14.93 -8.00 7.14
CA PHE A 166 16.39 -7.98 6.96
C PHE A 166 17.06 -6.71 7.52
N LYS A 167 16.30 -5.84 8.20
CA LYS A 167 16.77 -4.61 8.87
C LYS A 167 17.43 -3.59 7.92
N LEU A 168 16.88 -3.41 6.72
CA LEU A 168 17.44 -2.55 5.67
C LEU A 168 16.92 -1.09 5.75
N PHE A 169 17.10 -0.42 6.90
CA PHE A 169 16.50 0.90 7.14
C PHE A 169 17.38 2.09 6.72
N ASP A 170 18.69 1.90 6.58
CA ASP A 170 19.69 2.98 6.61
C ASP A 170 19.47 4.09 5.55
N ASP A 171 19.10 3.73 4.31
CA ASP A 171 18.90 4.69 3.21
C ASP A 171 17.43 4.94 2.85
N GLU A 172 16.48 4.32 3.55
CA GLU A 172 15.08 4.37 3.15
C GLU A 172 14.47 5.79 3.29
N LEU A 173 14.94 6.60 4.24
CA LEU A 173 14.50 8.00 4.34
C LEU A 173 14.94 8.85 3.15
N ASN A 174 16.13 8.59 2.59
CA ASN A 174 16.64 9.29 1.41
C ASN A 174 15.82 8.89 0.18
N PHE A 175 15.56 7.59 0.03
CA PHE A 175 14.70 7.06 -1.03
C PHE A 175 13.31 7.72 -1.00
N VAL A 176 12.67 7.76 0.17
CA VAL A 176 11.33 8.34 0.32
C VAL A 176 11.32 9.85 0.13
N ASP A 177 12.33 10.58 0.59
CA ASP A 177 12.40 12.04 0.38
C ASP A 177 12.48 12.39 -1.11
N ARG A 178 13.25 11.62 -1.90
CA ARG A 178 13.29 11.78 -3.35
C ARG A 178 11.91 11.60 -3.98
N LEU A 179 11.19 10.52 -3.64
CA LEU A 179 9.85 10.28 -4.17
C LEU A 179 8.83 11.37 -3.76
N ILE A 180 8.93 11.90 -2.54
CA ILE A 180 8.09 13.03 -2.10
C ILE A 180 8.48 14.31 -2.85
N CYS A 181 9.75 14.53 -3.18
CA CYS A 181 10.18 15.67 -3.99
C CYS A 181 9.65 15.59 -5.43
N GLU A 182 9.64 14.38 -6.02
CA GLU A 182 9.10 14.11 -7.36
C GLU A 182 7.57 14.25 -7.41
N ASP A 183 6.84 13.64 -6.46
CA ASP A 183 5.40 13.83 -6.27
C ASP A 183 5.05 14.03 -4.78
N GLN A 184 4.87 15.28 -4.38
CA GLN A 184 4.50 15.64 -3.01
C GLN A 184 3.13 15.07 -2.59
N ARG A 185 2.26 14.64 -3.52
CA ARG A 185 0.97 14.02 -3.24
C ARG A 185 1.03 12.49 -3.24
N ASN A 186 2.22 11.90 -3.35
CA ASN A 186 2.38 10.45 -3.25
C ASN A 186 2.16 9.98 -1.82
N ASN A 187 0.91 9.66 -1.47
CA ASN A 187 0.55 9.18 -0.14
C ASN A 187 1.29 7.91 0.29
N SER A 188 1.66 7.04 -0.66
CA SER A 188 2.43 5.83 -0.37
C SER A 188 3.83 6.17 0.13
N ALA A 189 4.49 7.18 -0.46
CA ALA A 189 5.77 7.69 0.02
C ALA A 189 5.64 8.33 1.41
N TRP A 190 4.60 9.13 1.67
CA TRP A 190 4.33 9.66 3.02
C TRP A 190 4.10 8.55 4.07
N ASN A 191 3.35 7.51 3.70
CA ASN A 191 3.16 6.33 4.53
C ASN A 191 4.49 5.60 4.78
N GLN A 192 5.32 5.45 3.76
CA GLN A 192 6.64 4.85 3.91
C GLN A 192 7.53 5.67 4.83
N ARG A 193 7.52 7.00 4.71
CA ARG A 193 8.25 7.89 5.63
C ARG A 193 7.85 7.61 7.07
N PHE A 194 6.54 7.51 7.33
CA PHE A 194 6.01 7.21 8.66
C PHE A 194 6.44 5.82 9.16
N PHE A 195 6.40 4.82 8.29
CA PHE A 195 6.88 3.46 8.58
C PHE A 195 8.34 3.46 9.02
N VAL A 196 9.21 4.21 8.33
CA VAL A 196 10.64 4.28 8.63
C VAL A 196 10.90 5.02 9.94
N ILE A 197 10.31 6.21 10.16
CA ILE A 197 10.55 6.95 11.41
C ILE A 197 10.02 6.19 12.64
N LYS A 198 8.94 5.41 12.47
CA LYS A 198 8.40 4.57 13.54
C LYS A 198 9.41 3.51 14.01
N HIS A 199 10.27 3.01 13.11
CA HIS A 199 11.34 2.07 13.47
C HIS A 199 12.37 2.71 14.42
N PHE A 200 12.74 3.96 14.17
CA PHE A 200 13.69 4.72 15.00
C PHE A 200 13.09 5.24 16.32
N GLY A 201 11.75 5.21 16.45
CA GLY A 201 11.02 5.67 17.61
C GLY A 201 10.85 7.19 17.64
N PHE A 202 9.75 7.66 18.22
CA PHE A 202 9.37 9.07 18.21
C PHE A 202 10.08 9.89 19.31
N THR A 203 11.41 10.02 19.20
CA THR A 203 12.19 10.89 20.08
C THR A 203 11.82 12.36 19.86
N PRO A 204 11.99 13.24 20.87
CA PRO A 204 11.69 14.67 20.71
C PRO A 204 12.39 15.30 19.50
N ASP A 205 13.67 14.99 19.29
CA ASP A 205 14.45 15.51 18.16
C ASP A 205 13.93 15.02 16.81
N LEU A 206 13.54 13.73 16.73
CA LEU A 206 12.96 13.17 15.51
C LEU A 206 11.62 13.82 15.19
N VAL A 207 10.75 13.95 16.20
CA VAL A 207 9.45 14.61 16.03
C VAL A 207 9.66 16.04 15.55
N GLN A 208 10.52 16.81 16.21
CA GLN A 208 10.81 18.20 15.81
C GLN A 208 11.31 18.32 14.37
N ARG A 209 12.21 17.43 13.95
CA ARG A 209 12.68 17.35 12.56
C ARG A 209 11.53 17.08 11.60
N GLU A 210 10.65 16.14 11.91
CA GLU A 210 9.52 15.76 11.06
C GLU A 210 8.42 16.82 11.00
N LEU A 211 8.16 17.54 12.10
CA LEU A 211 7.27 18.71 12.10
C LEU A 211 7.82 19.79 11.16
N SER A 212 9.10 20.13 11.30
CA SER A 212 9.78 21.11 10.45
C SER A 212 9.74 20.71 8.97
N TYR A 213 10.07 19.45 8.68
CA TYR A 213 9.99 18.88 7.33
C TYR A 213 8.59 19.03 6.72
N THR A 214 7.57 18.62 7.48
CA THR A 214 6.19 18.59 7.00
C THR A 214 5.61 19.99 6.79
N MET A 215 5.88 20.91 7.72
CA MET A 215 5.50 22.32 7.58
C MET A 215 6.13 22.94 6.33
N ASN A 216 7.40 22.63 6.02
CA ASN A 216 8.04 23.08 4.79
C ASN A 216 7.35 22.56 3.52
N ARG A 217 6.92 21.29 3.49
CA ARG A 217 6.15 20.74 2.36
C ARG A 217 4.76 21.38 2.24
N ILE A 218 4.06 21.63 3.35
CA ILE A 218 2.76 22.33 3.37
C ILE A 218 2.89 23.78 2.87
N ARG A 219 3.99 24.49 3.18
CA ARG A 219 4.23 25.86 2.67
C ARG A 219 4.18 25.90 1.14
N ILE A 220 4.76 24.90 0.49
CA ILE A 220 4.81 24.77 -0.97
C ILE A 220 3.42 24.41 -1.52
N ILE A 221 2.79 23.34 -1.00
CA ILE A 221 1.48 22.86 -1.46
C ILE A 221 0.49 22.80 -0.29
N LYS A 222 -0.15 23.94 -0.01
CA LYS A 222 -1.08 24.11 1.12
C LYS A 222 -2.34 23.22 1.04
N ASN A 223 -2.70 22.79 -0.17
CA ASN A 223 -3.85 21.94 -0.45
C ASN A 223 -3.44 20.48 -0.77
N ASN A 224 -2.49 19.94 -0.01
CA ASN A 224 -2.03 18.55 -0.11
C ASN A 224 -2.43 17.78 1.15
N GLU A 225 -3.45 16.91 1.03
CA GLU A 225 -3.99 16.11 2.13
C GLU A 225 -2.93 15.23 2.81
N SER A 226 -2.03 14.61 2.04
CA SER A 226 -1.04 13.68 2.59
C SER A 226 -0.10 14.34 3.59
N ALA A 227 0.34 15.57 3.33
CA ALA A 227 1.21 16.31 4.24
C ALA A 227 0.48 16.70 5.54
N TRP A 228 -0.79 17.11 5.45
CA TRP A 228 -1.61 17.41 6.63
C TRP A 228 -1.88 16.17 7.47
N ASN A 229 -2.23 15.06 6.84
CA ASN A 229 -2.45 13.78 7.52
C ASN A 229 -1.17 13.28 8.20
N TYR A 230 -0.02 13.41 7.53
CA TYR A 230 1.29 13.07 8.11
C TYR A 230 1.64 13.95 9.30
N LEU A 231 1.41 15.27 9.22
CA LEU A 231 1.64 16.22 10.32
C LEU A 231 0.86 15.80 11.57
N VAL A 232 -0.45 15.53 11.42
CA VAL A 232 -1.27 15.04 12.52
C VAL A 232 -0.72 13.72 13.05
N GLY A 233 -0.40 12.76 12.17
CA GLY A 233 0.17 11.47 12.55
C GLY A 233 1.43 11.59 13.42
N VAL A 234 2.37 12.45 13.03
CA VAL A 234 3.61 12.71 13.79
C VAL A 234 3.30 13.34 15.15
N ILE A 235 2.44 14.37 15.19
CA ILE A 235 2.05 15.02 16.45
C ILE A 235 1.47 14.01 17.44
N ARG A 236 0.54 13.15 16.98
CA ARG A 236 -0.10 12.14 17.85
C ARG A 236 0.87 11.12 18.42
N GLN A 237 1.97 10.84 17.73
CA GLN A 237 3.00 9.92 18.22
C GLN A 237 3.99 10.58 19.17
N GLY A 238 4.08 11.91 19.15
CA GLY A 238 4.82 12.68 20.14
C GLY A 238 4.37 12.38 21.57
N GLU A 239 5.22 12.72 22.54
CA GLU A 239 4.95 12.51 23.97
C GLU A 239 4.58 11.05 24.32
N ASN A 240 5.25 10.08 23.70
CA ASN A 240 4.94 8.65 23.84
C ASN A 240 3.49 8.29 23.46
N GLY A 241 3.00 8.84 22.35
CA GLY A 241 1.66 8.57 21.83
C GLY A 241 0.54 9.37 22.48
N LYS A 242 0.88 10.45 23.22
CA LYS A 242 -0.10 11.31 23.91
C LYS A 242 -0.16 12.73 23.33
N GLY A 243 0.60 13.02 22.28
CA GLY A 243 0.67 14.34 21.69
C GLY A 243 -0.70 14.86 21.22
N GLN A 244 -1.01 16.06 21.66
CA GLN A 244 -2.17 16.85 21.28
C GLN A 244 -1.80 17.86 20.20
N LEU A 245 -2.77 18.36 19.44
CA LEU A 245 -2.49 19.29 18.33
C LEU A 245 -1.87 20.62 18.79
N ASN A 246 -2.08 21.00 20.05
CA ASN A 246 -1.51 22.19 20.70
C ASN A 246 -0.17 21.93 21.42
N SER A 247 0.40 20.72 21.37
CA SER A 247 1.63 20.39 22.11
C SER A 247 2.86 21.13 21.57
N TYR A 248 2.82 21.56 20.30
CA TYR A 248 3.92 22.19 19.58
C TYR A 248 3.52 23.63 19.19
N PRO A 249 3.94 24.66 19.95
CA PRO A 249 3.57 26.05 19.70
C PRO A 249 3.90 26.54 18.27
N GLU A 250 5.02 26.08 17.72
CA GLU A 250 5.46 26.39 16.36
C GLU A 250 4.48 25.88 15.29
N VAL A 251 3.80 24.75 15.53
CA VAL A 251 2.76 24.22 14.63
C VAL A 251 1.51 25.09 14.73
N VAL A 252 1.11 25.46 15.95
CA VAL A 252 -0.05 26.34 16.18
C VAL A 252 0.15 27.68 15.48
N GLN A 253 1.31 28.32 15.70
CA GLN A 253 1.67 29.56 15.03
C GLN A 253 1.63 29.41 13.51
N PHE A 254 2.22 28.34 12.98
CA PHE A 254 2.25 28.06 11.54
C PHE A 254 0.84 27.95 10.91
N VAL A 255 -0.08 27.22 11.55
CA VAL A 255 -1.43 27.05 11.00
C VAL A 255 -2.27 28.32 11.12
N GLU A 256 -2.09 29.09 12.20
CA GLU A 256 -2.76 30.38 12.37
C GLU A 256 -2.27 31.41 11.35
N GLU A 257 -0.96 31.48 11.09
CA GLU A 257 -0.38 32.35 10.06
C GLU A 257 -0.94 32.03 8.67
N ILE A 258 -1.04 30.76 8.29
CA ILE A 258 -1.63 30.35 7.00
C ILE A 258 -3.11 30.76 6.93
N TYR A 259 -3.86 30.60 8.02
CA TYR A 259 -5.27 30.99 8.06
C TYR A 259 -5.46 32.51 7.97
N GLN A 260 -4.62 33.28 8.66
CA GLN A 260 -4.61 34.75 8.63
C GLN A 260 -4.22 35.29 7.25
N SER A 261 -3.39 34.57 6.50
CA SER A 261 -3.06 34.91 5.10
C SER A 261 -4.24 34.72 4.12
N GLY A 262 -5.44 34.37 4.61
CA GLY A 262 -6.64 34.17 3.80
C GLY A 262 -6.76 32.77 3.21
N ASN A 263 -5.88 31.82 3.56
CA ASN A 263 -6.02 30.45 3.07
C ASN A 263 -7.24 29.75 3.71
N ARG A 264 -8.04 29.07 2.89
CA ARG A 264 -9.22 28.30 3.31
C ARG A 264 -9.19 26.86 2.77
N SER A 265 -7.99 26.30 2.65
CA SER A 265 -7.79 24.88 2.34
C SER A 265 -8.63 24.03 3.30
N PRO A 266 -9.46 23.09 2.82
CA PRO A 266 -10.27 22.23 3.68
C PRO A 266 -9.44 21.51 4.75
N TYR A 267 -8.19 21.16 4.43
CA TYR A 267 -7.28 20.47 5.35
C TYR A 267 -6.77 21.37 6.47
N LEU A 268 -6.50 22.64 6.17
CA LEU A 268 -6.16 23.64 7.18
C LEU A 268 -7.35 23.88 8.12
N LEU A 269 -8.54 24.06 7.55
CA LEU A 269 -9.75 24.32 8.34
C LEU A 269 -10.09 23.11 9.22
N ALA A 270 -9.96 21.88 8.70
CA ALA A 270 -10.09 20.65 9.48
C ALA A 270 -9.08 20.60 10.64
N PHE A 271 -7.81 20.90 10.39
CA PHE A 271 -6.78 20.94 11.43
C PHE A 271 -7.13 21.96 12.53
N LEU A 272 -7.58 23.16 12.17
CA LEU A 272 -7.99 24.19 13.13
C LEU A 272 -9.24 23.79 13.92
N ILE A 273 -10.22 23.14 13.28
CA ILE A 273 -11.38 22.58 13.96
C ILE A 273 -10.93 21.59 15.04
N ASP A 274 -10.08 20.64 14.69
CA ASP A 274 -9.58 19.62 15.63
C ASP A 274 -8.76 20.27 16.76
N LEU A 275 -7.88 21.23 16.43
CA LEU A 275 -7.06 21.97 17.40
C LEU A 275 -7.91 22.72 18.42
N TYR A 276 -8.84 23.56 17.95
CA TYR A 276 -9.69 24.36 18.83
C TYR A 276 -10.67 23.50 19.61
N GLN A 277 -11.13 22.38 19.03
CA GLN A 277 -11.97 21.42 19.73
C GLN A 277 -11.23 20.82 20.93
N GLU A 278 -9.98 20.37 20.75
CA GLU A 278 -9.17 19.83 21.84
C GLU A 278 -8.92 20.84 22.95
N GLN A 279 -8.57 22.08 22.58
CA GLN A 279 -8.35 23.16 23.54
C GLN A 279 -9.64 23.52 24.29
N ALA A 280 -10.78 23.63 23.59
CA ALA A 280 -12.06 23.98 24.21
C ALA A 280 -12.47 22.97 25.31
N LEU A 281 -12.17 21.68 25.11
CA LEU A 281 -12.49 20.62 26.07
C LEU A 281 -11.57 20.61 27.31
N GLN A 282 -10.44 21.33 27.27
CA GLN A 282 -9.46 21.38 28.36
C GLN A 282 -9.51 22.69 29.17
N LEU A 283 -10.03 23.76 28.58
CA LEU A 283 -10.06 25.09 29.20
C LEU A 283 -11.22 25.27 30.20
N LYS A 284 -11.08 26.31 31.03
CA LYS A 284 -12.16 26.80 31.89
C LYS A 284 -13.27 27.45 31.03
N HIS A 285 -14.49 27.51 31.60
CA HIS A 285 -15.73 27.83 30.88
C HIS A 285 -15.68 29.07 29.95
N GLY A 286 -15.05 30.17 30.37
CA GLY A 286 -15.01 31.42 29.57
C GLY A 286 -14.21 31.30 28.26
N ASP A 287 -12.99 30.77 28.34
CA ASP A 287 -12.13 30.59 27.16
C ASP A 287 -12.60 29.41 26.29
N SER A 288 -13.21 28.40 26.92
CA SER A 288 -13.84 27.26 26.24
C SER A 288 -14.97 27.70 25.30
N GLU A 289 -15.85 28.60 25.73
CA GLU A 289 -16.97 29.08 24.90
C GLU A 289 -16.48 29.85 23.67
N GLN A 290 -15.43 30.66 23.81
CA GLN A 290 -14.86 31.41 22.68
C GLN A 290 -14.30 30.47 21.61
N LEU A 291 -13.57 29.42 22.00
CA LEU A 291 -13.05 28.42 21.08
C LEU A 291 -14.15 27.57 20.46
N ALA A 292 -15.17 27.18 21.24
CA ALA A 292 -16.31 26.44 20.72
C ALA A 292 -17.05 27.23 19.61
N ARG A 293 -17.22 28.56 19.79
CA ARG A 293 -17.78 29.42 18.74
C ARG A 293 -16.93 29.45 17.47
N LYS A 294 -15.59 29.47 17.60
CA LYS A 294 -14.69 29.34 16.44
C LYS A 294 -14.91 28.01 15.71
N VAL A 295 -14.99 26.90 16.45
CA VAL A 295 -15.25 25.58 15.86
C VAL A 295 -16.58 25.56 15.12
N TYR A 296 -17.66 26.08 15.71
CA TYR A 296 -18.97 26.13 15.06
C TYR A 296 -18.94 26.94 13.75
N GLY A 297 -18.27 28.10 13.76
CA GLY A 297 -18.11 28.92 12.56
C GLY A 297 -17.34 28.19 11.46
N LEU A 298 -16.22 27.56 11.80
CA LEU A 298 -15.42 26.79 10.84
C LEU A 298 -16.19 25.57 10.29
N CYS A 299 -16.91 24.84 11.14
CA CYS A 299 -17.76 23.72 10.70
C CYS A 299 -18.86 24.19 9.74
N ASP A 300 -19.48 25.35 9.98
CA ASP A 300 -20.47 25.93 9.08
C ASP A 300 -19.85 26.32 7.73
N GLU A 301 -18.67 26.96 7.75
CA GLU A 301 -17.91 27.28 6.53
C GLU A 301 -17.53 26.03 5.72
N MET A 302 -17.08 24.97 6.40
CA MET A 302 -16.78 23.68 5.77
C MET A 302 -18.05 23.04 5.17
N ALA A 303 -19.14 23.02 5.92
CA ALA A 303 -20.41 22.43 5.50
C ALA A 303 -21.09 23.17 4.31
N SER A 304 -20.90 24.49 4.24
CA SER A 304 -21.59 25.36 3.28
C SER A 304 -20.74 25.72 2.07
N LYS A 305 -19.40 25.85 2.21
CA LYS A 305 -18.53 26.42 1.18
C LYS A 305 -17.33 25.54 0.83
N HIS A 306 -16.57 25.06 1.81
CA HIS A 306 -15.22 24.56 1.56
C HIS A 306 -15.09 23.04 1.45
N ASP A 307 -15.99 22.26 2.07
CA ASP A 307 -15.99 20.78 2.00
C ASP A 307 -17.43 20.23 2.02
N THR A 308 -18.22 20.68 1.04
CA THR A 308 -19.66 20.41 0.96
C THR A 308 -19.97 18.92 0.77
N ILE A 309 -19.05 18.15 0.19
CA ILE A 309 -19.18 16.69 0.07
C ILE A 309 -19.22 16.01 1.45
N ARG A 310 -18.54 16.59 2.46
CA ARG A 310 -18.57 16.13 3.86
C ARG A 310 -19.48 16.99 4.75
N ARG A 311 -20.46 17.71 4.19
CA ARG A 311 -21.40 18.57 4.95
C ARG A 311 -21.97 17.90 6.21
N LYS A 312 -22.49 16.67 6.07
CA LYS A 312 -23.09 15.93 7.19
C LYS A 312 -22.08 15.62 8.30
N TYR A 313 -20.82 15.39 7.93
CA TYR A 313 -19.75 15.16 8.89
C TYR A 313 -19.43 16.44 9.68
N TRP A 314 -19.32 17.59 9.04
CA TRP A 314 -19.05 18.86 9.73
C TRP A 314 -20.20 19.29 10.67
N GLN A 315 -21.45 19.05 10.24
CA GLN A 315 -22.62 19.23 11.11
C GLN A 315 -22.59 18.28 12.32
N TYR A 316 -22.17 17.04 12.12
CA TYR A 316 -21.97 16.08 13.19
C TYR A 316 -20.88 16.55 14.17
N VAL A 317 -19.72 17.00 13.69
CA VAL A 317 -18.60 17.49 14.53
C VAL A 317 -19.06 18.64 15.43
N ALA A 318 -19.73 19.66 14.87
CA ALA A 318 -20.25 20.78 15.64
C ALA A 318 -21.25 20.35 16.73
N ASN A 319 -22.20 19.48 16.37
CA ASN A 319 -23.18 18.94 17.33
C ASN A 319 -22.51 18.07 18.41
N HIS A 320 -21.47 17.32 18.04
CA HIS A 320 -20.73 16.47 18.96
C HIS A 320 -20.01 17.30 20.02
N LEU A 321 -19.28 18.34 19.63
CA LEU A 321 -18.62 19.26 20.56
C LEU A 321 -19.63 19.90 21.52
N LYS A 322 -20.77 20.38 21.01
CA LYS A 322 -21.85 20.95 21.84
C LYS A 322 -22.32 19.98 22.92
N ASN A 323 -22.48 18.71 22.56
CA ASN A 323 -22.88 17.65 23.50
C ASN A 323 -21.78 17.26 24.50
N GLN A 324 -20.50 17.43 24.14
CA GLN A 324 -19.40 17.17 25.07
C GLN A 324 -19.27 18.29 26.10
N LEU A 325 -19.34 19.55 25.67
CA LEU A 325 -19.24 20.71 26.56
C LEU A 325 -20.39 20.75 27.59
N SER A 326 -21.62 20.46 27.18
CA SER A 326 -22.76 20.40 28.10
C SER A 326 -22.60 19.34 29.21
N LYS A 327 -21.99 18.20 28.87
CA LYS A 327 -21.65 17.15 29.85
C LYS A 327 -20.54 17.59 30.81
N VAL A 328 -19.56 18.35 30.34
CA VAL A 328 -18.48 18.89 31.18
C VAL A 328 -19.05 19.90 32.18
N GLU A 329 -19.93 20.81 31.74
CA GLU A 329 -20.61 21.78 32.59
C GLU A 329 -21.46 21.10 33.68
N THR A 330 -22.23 20.07 33.30
CA THR A 330 -23.08 19.32 34.27
C THR A 330 -22.23 18.62 35.34
N LYS A 331 -21.06 18.08 34.97
CA LYS A 331 -20.13 17.45 35.93
C LYS A 331 -19.49 18.47 36.87
N GLN A 332 -19.14 19.66 36.37
CA GLN A 332 -18.56 20.75 37.18
C GLN A 332 -19.58 21.36 38.15
N GLN A 333 -20.88 21.30 37.84
CA GLN A 333 -21.96 21.77 38.74
C GLN A 333 -22.34 20.74 39.82
N GLN A 334 -21.90 19.48 39.70
CA GLN A 334 -22.21 18.39 40.63
C GLN A 334 -21.06 18.06 41.60
N GLN A 335 -19.88 18.67 41.41
CA GLN A 335 -18.73 18.65 42.32
C GLN A 335 -18.66 19.97 43.08
#